data_AF-A0A401Q8F7-F1
#
_entry.id   AF-A0A401Q8F7-F1
#
_cell.length_a   1.000
_cell.length_b   1.000
_cell.length_c   1.000
_cell.angle_alpha   90.00
_cell.angle_beta   90.00
_cell.angle_gamma   90.00
#
_symmetry.space_group_name_H-M   'P 1'
#
loop_
_entity.id
_entity.type
_entity.pdbx_description
1 polymer ?
#
loop_
_entity_poly.entity_id
_entity_poly.type
_entity_poly.pdbx_seq_one_letter_code
_entity_poly.pdbx_strand_id
1 'polypeptide(L)'
;YGDTTHTFVEYLGPYRGIFLPGYKEPLFRDPLLPTLPPVSLNFIDHIVGNQPDDEMESVVEWYQKCLTFHRFWSVDDKQVHTNFSSLRSIVVTNYEETIKMPINEPAVGKKKSQIQV
;
A
#
# COMPACT_ATOMS: atom_id res chain seq x y z
N TYR A 1 2.32 -3.62 -9.89
CA TYR A 1 2.27 -5.09 -9.85
C TYR A 1 0.84 -5.53 -10.11
N GLY A 2 0.66 -6.62 -10.88
CA GLY A 2 -0.62 -6.93 -11.53
C GLY A 2 -1.08 -5.74 -12.39
N ASP A 3 -2.36 -5.38 -12.29
CA ASP A 3 -2.96 -4.23 -12.99
C ASP A 3 -2.88 -2.91 -12.19
N THR A 4 -2.20 -2.90 -11.05
CA THR A 4 -2.06 -1.70 -10.19
C THR A 4 -1.13 -0.68 -10.83
N THR A 5 -1.61 0.57 -10.99
CA THR A 5 -0.86 1.71 -11.52
C THR A 5 -0.58 2.79 -10.47
N HIS A 6 0.53 3.51 -10.61
CA HIS A 6 0.83 4.71 -9.83
C HIS A 6 0.64 5.97 -10.68
N THR A 7 -0.15 6.93 -10.18
CA THR A 7 -0.31 8.25 -10.81
C THR A 7 0.52 9.27 -10.04
N PHE A 8 1.45 9.94 -10.71
CA PHE A 8 2.23 11.03 -10.14
C PHE A 8 1.46 12.34 -10.26
N VAL A 9 1.32 13.06 -9.16
CA VAL A 9 0.60 14.33 -9.11
C VAL A 9 1.57 15.40 -8.64
N GLU A 10 1.87 16.35 -9.52
CA GLU A 10 2.66 17.54 -9.23
C GLU A 10 1.81 18.78 -9.44
N TYR A 11 1.84 19.70 -8.46
CA TYR A 11 1.23 21.02 -8.59
C TYR A 11 2.32 22.03 -8.91
N LEU A 12 2.39 22.50 -10.17
CA LEU A 12 3.37 23.48 -10.65
C LEU A 12 3.18 24.90 -10.08
N GLY A 13 2.15 25.10 -9.26
CA GLY A 13 1.79 26.36 -8.61
C GLY A 13 0.69 26.14 -7.58
N PRO A 14 0.23 27.19 -6.87
CA PRO A 14 -0.80 27.06 -5.85
C PRO A 14 -2.15 26.69 -6.48
N TYR A 15 -2.42 25.39 -6.60
CA TYR A 15 -3.72 24.87 -6.99
C TYR A 15 -4.71 25.02 -5.84
N ARG A 16 -5.89 25.61 -6.11
CA ARG A 16 -6.95 25.89 -5.12
C ARG A 16 -8.26 25.15 -5.39
N GLY A 17 -8.26 24.20 -6.33
CA GLY A 17 -9.43 23.38 -6.58
C GLY A 17 -9.67 22.39 -5.44
N ILE A 18 -10.90 21.87 -5.36
CA ILE A 18 -11.33 20.99 -4.27
C ILE A 18 -10.64 19.60 -4.28
N PHE A 19 -10.12 19.18 -5.44
CA PHE A 19 -9.43 17.90 -5.62
C PHE A 19 -8.44 17.94 -6.80
N LEU A 20 -8.85 17.59 -8.02
CA LEU A 20 -8.06 17.65 -9.26
C LEU A 20 -8.82 18.43 -10.36
N PRO A 21 -8.15 18.94 -11.41
CA PRO A 21 -8.83 19.63 -12.51
C PRO A 21 -9.95 18.78 -13.12
N GLY A 22 -11.10 19.41 -13.38
CA GLY A 22 -12.28 18.73 -13.93
C GLY A 22 -13.24 18.13 -12.90
N TYR A 23 -12.83 18.02 -11.64
CA TYR A 23 -13.73 17.59 -10.55
C TYR A 23 -14.55 18.78 -10.03
N LYS A 24 -15.79 18.49 -9.61
CA LYS A 24 -16.74 19.46 -9.05
C LYS A 24 -17.30 18.94 -7.72
N GLU A 25 -17.91 19.83 -6.96
CA GLU A 25 -18.63 19.49 -5.74
C GLU A 25 -19.58 18.30 -5.96
N PRO A 26 -19.73 17.39 -4.98
CA PRO A 26 -20.65 16.27 -5.09
C PRO A 26 -22.07 16.76 -5.42
N LEU A 27 -22.72 16.07 -6.36
CA LEU A 27 -24.11 16.37 -6.75
C LEU A 27 -25.11 16.13 -5.61
N PHE A 28 -24.74 15.27 -4.65
CA PHE A 28 -25.54 14.90 -3.51
C PHE A 28 -24.68 14.86 -2.25
N ARG A 29 -25.20 15.42 -1.16
CA ARG A 29 -24.61 15.35 0.17
C ARG A 29 -25.58 14.60 1.08
N ASP A 30 -25.14 13.45 1.58
CA ASP A 30 -25.99 12.58 2.39
C ASP A 30 -26.27 13.23 3.76
N PRO A 31 -27.55 13.52 4.10
CA PRO A 31 -27.92 14.15 5.35
C PRO A 31 -27.71 13.26 6.58
N LEU A 32 -27.43 11.96 6.40
CA LEU A 32 -27.11 11.05 7.49
C LEU A 32 -25.68 11.28 8.00
N LEU A 33 -24.72 11.61 7.13
CA LEU A 33 -23.30 11.71 7.49
C LEU A 33 -23.03 12.65 8.69
N PRO A 34 -23.65 13.84 8.78
CA PRO A 34 -23.46 14.73 9.94
C PRO A 34 -24.05 14.21 11.26
N THR A 35 -24.94 13.21 11.21
CA THR A 35 -25.57 12.62 12.40
C THR A 35 -24.76 11.46 13.00
N LEU A 36 -23.78 10.94 12.24
CA LEU A 36 -22.93 9.85 12.66
C LEU A 36 -21.76 10.35 13.51
N PRO A 37 -21.27 9.54 14.46
CA PRO A 37 -20.09 9.90 15.23
C PRO A 37 -18.84 9.99 14.33
N PRO A 38 -17.90 10.90 14.62
CA PRO A 38 -16.68 11.05 13.84
C PRO A 38 -15.75 9.83 14.03
N VAL A 39 -15.21 9.31 12.92
CA VAL A 39 -14.29 8.15 12.90
C VAL A 39 -12.84 8.55 13.19
N SER A 40 -12.52 9.84 13.11
CA SER A 40 -11.18 10.42 13.40
C SER A 40 -10.02 9.82 12.59
N LEU A 41 -10.26 9.43 11.33
CA LEU A 41 -9.21 9.07 10.38
C LEU A 41 -8.49 10.34 9.89
N ASN A 42 -7.15 10.32 9.84
CA ASN A 42 -6.35 11.50 9.51
C ASN A 42 -5.65 11.38 8.14
N PHE A 43 -4.75 10.40 7.99
CA PHE A 43 -4.00 10.19 6.76
C PHE A 43 -3.73 8.68 6.54
N ILE A 44 -3.28 8.34 5.33
CA ILE A 44 -2.87 6.98 4.97
C ILE A 44 -1.45 6.74 5.46
N ASP A 45 -1.27 5.77 6.37
CA ASP A 45 0.05 5.44 6.92
C ASP A 45 0.89 4.55 5.99
N HIS A 46 0.27 3.50 5.43
CA HIS A 46 0.90 2.57 4.49
C HIS A 46 -0.14 1.86 3.62
N ILE A 47 0.30 1.25 2.51
CA ILE A 47 -0.54 0.44 1.62
C ILE A 47 0.16 -0.89 1.34
N VAL A 48 -0.53 -2.00 1.61
CA VAL A 48 0.03 -3.36 1.46
C VAL A 48 -0.26 -3.92 0.08
N GLY A 49 0.76 -4.47 -0.58
CA GLY A 49 0.69 -5.15 -1.87
C GLY A 49 0.97 -6.64 -1.77
N ASN A 50 -0.05 -7.48 -1.96
CA ASN A 50 0.10 -8.92 -1.97
C ASN A 50 0.53 -9.43 -3.35
N GLN A 51 1.54 -10.29 -3.39
CA GLN A 51 2.08 -10.90 -4.59
C GLN A 51 1.87 -12.42 -4.60
N PRO A 52 1.88 -13.04 -5.79
CA PRO A 52 2.06 -14.47 -5.95
C PRO A 52 3.37 -14.99 -5.34
N ASP A 53 3.51 -16.31 -5.31
CA ASP A 53 4.71 -16.99 -4.81
C ASP A 53 5.95 -16.59 -5.62
N ASP A 54 7.05 -16.31 -4.91
CA ASP A 54 8.34 -15.84 -5.45
C ASP A 54 8.29 -14.55 -6.32
N GLU A 55 7.24 -13.74 -6.19
CA GLU A 55 7.12 -12.45 -6.90
C GLU A 55 7.45 -11.22 -6.03
N MET A 56 7.54 -11.34 -4.69
CA MET A 56 7.79 -10.19 -3.79
C MET A 56 9.07 -9.45 -4.15
N GLU A 57 10.17 -10.18 -4.33
CA GLU A 57 11.49 -9.61 -4.61
C GLU A 57 11.51 -8.83 -5.93
N SER A 58 10.80 -9.31 -6.96
CA SER A 58 10.70 -8.63 -8.26
C SER A 58 9.99 -7.27 -8.15
N VAL A 59 8.95 -7.20 -7.31
CA VAL A 59 8.19 -5.98 -7.08
C VAL A 59 8.97 -4.99 -6.22
N VAL A 60 9.64 -5.49 -5.18
CA VAL A 60 10.56 -4.68 -4.37
C VAL A 60 11.63 -4.06 -5.26
N GLU A 61 12.23 -4.86 -6.15
CA GLU A 61 13.26 -4.39 -7.06
C GLU A 61 12.72 -3.32 -8.03
N TRP A 62 11.48 -3.44 -8.50
CA TRP A 62 10.83 -2.42 -9.32
C TRP A 62 10.75 -1.07 -8.58
N TYR A 63 10.32 -1.05 -7.32
CA TYR A 63 10.30 0.18 -6.51
C TYR A 63 11.70 0.78 -6.35
N GLN A 64 12.72 -0.06 -6.12
CA GLN A 64 14.10 0.41 -5.96
C GLN A 64 14.68 0.99 -7.25
N LYS A 65 14.48 0.31 -8.39
CA LYS A 65 15.08 0.70 -9.68
C LYS A 65 14.35 1.86 -10.34
N CYS A 66 13.02 1.87 -10.30
CA CYS A 66 12.21 2.83 -11.04
C CYS A 66 11.90 4.09 -10.24
N LEU A 67 11.69 3.95 -8.92
CA LEU A 67 11.26 5.04 -8.06
C LEU A 67 12.33 5.45 -7.03
N THR A 68 13.48 4.77 -7.02
CA THR A 68 14.59 5.03 -6.09
C THR A 68 14.15 4.87 -4.62
N PHE A 69 13.19 3.97 -4.37
CA PHE A 69 12.83 3.58 -3.01
C PHE A 69 13.93 2.70 -2.41
N HIS A 70 13.91 2.54 -1.10
CA HIS A 70 14.81 1.64 -0.39
C HIS A 70 14.05 0.66 0.51
N ARG A 71 14.69 -0.46 0.85
CA ARG A 71 14.14 -1.42 1.81
C ARG A 71 14.20 -0.79 3.20
N PHE A 72 13.04 -0.62 3.81
CA PHE A 72 12.89 -0.05 5.15
C PHE A 72 12.91 -1.13 6.22
N TRP A 73 12.17 -2.22 5.97
CA TRP A 73 12.03 -3.32 6.91
C TRP A 73 11.75 -4.62 6.16
N SER A 74 12.14 -5.75 6.74
CA SER A 74 11.87 -7.07 6.17
C SER A 74 11.58 -8.06 7.29
N VAL A 75 10.60 -8.93 7.04
CA VAL A 75 10.20 -10.02 7.92
C VAL A 75 10.26 -11.30 7.14
N ASP A 76 10.96 -12.29 7.70
CA ASP A 76 10.98 -13.63 7.17
C ASP A 76 9.94 -14.54 7.86
N ASP A 77 9.77 -15.72 7.29
CA ASP A 77 8.88 -16.77 7.78
C ASP A 77 9.27 -17.31 9.17
N LYS A 78 10.49 -17.05 9.63
CA LYS A 78 10.93 -17.40 11.00
C LYS A 78 10.42 -16.39 12.03
N GLN A 79 10.15 -15.16 11.62
CA GLN A 79 9.68 -14.09 12.50
C GLN A 79 8.15 -13.94 12.52
N VAL A 80 7.45 -14.19 11.40
CA VAL A 80 5.97 -14.16 11.33
C VAL A 80 5.44 -15.48 10.79
N HIS A 81 5.16 -16.39 11.71
CA HIS A 81 4.48 -17.65 11.43
C HIS A 81 3.45 -17.97 12.52
N THR A 82 2.41 -18.68 12.12
CA THR A 82 1.57 -19.46 13.04
C THR A 82 1.96 -20.93 12.92
N ASN A 83 1.39 -21.80 13.75
CA ASN A 83 1.60 -23.26 13.62
C ASN A 83 1.15 -23.85 12.26
N PHE A 84 0.50 -23.05 11.39
CA PHE A 84 -0.16 -23.52 10.16
C PHE A 84 0.23 -22.74 8.89
N SER A 85 0.60 -21.46 8.98
CA SER A 85 0.95 -20.63 7.80
C SER A 85 2.01 -19.58 8.14
N SER A 86 2.77 -19.16 7.12
CA SER A 86 3.77 -18.09 7.18
C SER A 86 3.61 -17.13 5.99
N LEU A 87 4.25 -15.96 6.09
CA LEU A 87 4.40 -15.00 5.01
C LEU A 87 5.81 -14.41 5.04
N ARG A 88 6.30 -13.98 3.88
CA ARG A 88 7.45 -13.08 3.79
C ARG A 88 6.94 -11.69 3.45
N SER A 89 7.56 -10.67 4.03
CA SER A 89 7.19 -9.27 3.78
C SER A 89 8.42 -8.39 3.71
N ILE A 90 8.47 -7.51 2.70
CA ILE A 90 9.46 -6.45 2.58
C ILE A 90 8.72 -5.13 2.47
N VAL A 91 9.02 -4.20 3.36
CA VAL A 91 8.54 -2.82 3.30
C VAL A 91 9.52 -1.99 2.49
N VAL A 92 9.04 -1.40 1.39
CA VAL A 92 9.78 -0.38 0.64
C VAL A 92 9.26 1.01 0.96
N THR A 93 10.15 2.01 0.95
CA THR A 93 9.82 3.39 1.29
C THR A 93 10.61 4.40 0.46
N ASN A 94 10.07 5.62 0.28
CA ASN A 94 10.81 6.72 -0.36
C ASN A 94 11.94 7.23 0.54
N TYR A 95 12.82 8.07 0.01
CA TYR A 95 13.99 8.56 0.74
C TYR A 95 13.65 9.21 2.10
N GLU A 96 12.58 9.99 2.17
CA GLU A 96 12.11 10.67 3.39
C GLU A 96 11.20 9.80 4.27
N GLU A 97 10.98 8.54 3.90
CA GLU A 97 10.19 7.54 4.63
C GLU A 97 8.70 7.89 4.88
N THR A 98 8.15 8.78 4.07
CA THR A 98 6.76 9.25 4.15
C THR A 98 5.75 8.36 3.43
N ILE A 99 6.19 7.54 2.47
CA ILE A 99 5.36 6.62 1.68
C ILE A 99 5.84 5.19 1.94
N LYS A 100 5.05 4.39 2.65
CA LYS A 100 5.42 3.02 3.03
C LYS A 100 4.56 1.99 2.29
N MET A 101 5.22 1.05 1.62
CA MET A 101 4.57 0.00 0.85
C MET A 101 5.07 -1.39 1.28
N PRO A 102 4.41 -2.07 2.22
CA PRO A 102 4.66 -3.47 2.51
C PRO A 102 4.30 -4.35 1.31
N ILE A 103 5.24 -5.14 0.82
CA ILE A 103 5.04 -6.12 -0.25
C ILE A 103 5.13 -7.50 0.37
N ASN A 104 4.08 -8.31 0.21
CA ASN A 104 3.99 -9.64 0.81
C ASN A 104 3.97 -10.73 -0.26
N GLU A 105 4.47 -11.90 0.08
CA GLU A 105 4.23 -13.14 -0.67
C GLU A 105 3.93 -14.31 0.29
N PRO A 106 3.26 -15.37 -0.18
CA PRO A 106 3.10 -16.57 0.61
C PRO A 106 4.45 -17.19 1.00
N ALA A 107 4.48 -17.88 2.14
CA ALA A 107 5.61 -18.71 2.54
C ALA A 107 5.10 -20.09 2.97
N VAL A 108 6.02 -21.07 2.97
CA VAL A 108 5.69 -22.49 3.18
C VAL A 108 5.14 -22.71 4.59
N GLY A 109 3.91 -23.22 4.68
CA GLY A 109 3.25 -23.62 5.93
C GLY A 109 2.49 -24.93 5.79
N LYS A 110 2.04 -25.52 6.91
CA LYS A 110 1.25 -26.78 6.91
C LYS A 110 -0.13 -26.64 6.23
N LYS A 111 -0.62 -25.41 6.05
CA LYS A 111 -1.87 -25.06 5.36
C LYS A 111 -1.63 -23.87 4.42
N LYS A 112 -2.51 -23.72 3.42
CA LYS A 112 -2.49 -22.63 2.43
C LYS A 112 -2.38 -21.27 3.15
N SER A 113 -1.46 -20.42 2.70
CA SER A 113 -1.23 -19.10 3.32
C SER A 113 -2.41 -18.15 3.06
N GLN A 114 -2.68 -17.22 3.98
CA GLN A 114 -3.79 -16.25 3.86
C GLN A 114 -3.67 -15.35 2.62
N ILE A 115 -2.45 -15.23 2.07
CA ILE A 115 -2.12 -14.39 0.92
C ILE A 115 -2.14 -15.20 -0.39
N GLN A 116 -2.20 -16.53 -0.30
CA GLN A 116 -2.14 -17.41 -1.45
C GLN A 116 -3.50 -17.45 -2.17
N VAL A 117 -3.59 -16.69 -3.26
CA VAL A 117 -4.73 -16.70 -4.19
C VAL A 117 -4.78 -18.04 -4.92
#